data_AF-A0A7D5SDW1-F1
#
_entry.id   AF-A0A7D5SDW1-F1
#
_cell.length_a   1.000
_cell.length_b   1.000
_cell.length_c   1.000
_cell.angle_alpha   90.00
_cell.angle_beta   90.00
_cell.angle_gamma   90.00
#
_symmetry.space_group_name_H-M   'P 1'
#
loop_
_entity.id
_entity.type
_entity.pdbx_description
1 polymer ?
#
loop_
_entity_poly.entity_id
_entity_poly.type
_entity_poly.pdbx_seq_one_letter_code
_entity_poly.pdbx_strand_id
1 'polypeptide(L)' 'MEIDLRAGYTANRVWNLYAELNNLSGSQYQRWYGYPQWGRQILLGAVYSFSQDNPVKRQ' A
#
# COMPACT_ATOMS: atom_id res chain seq x y z
N MET A 1 15.43 -1.11 14.80
CA MET A 1 15.23 -0.83 13.36
C MET A 1 13.86 -1.34 13.00
N GLU A 2 13.00 -0.46 12.49
CA GLU A 2 11.73 -0.87 11.89
C GLU A 2 11.98 -1.21 10.42
N ILE A 3 11.26 -2.21 9.93
CA ILE A 3 11.31 -2.63 8.53
C ILE A 3 9.89 -2.49 8.01
N ASP A 4 9.75 -1.60 7.04
CA ASP A 4 8.52 -1.43 6.28
C ASP A 4 8.77 -1.99 4.88
N LEU A 5 7.90 -2.91 4.46
CA LEU A 5 7.93 -3.52 3.14
C LEU A 5 6.68 -3.13 2.37
N ARG A 6 6.87 -2.62 1.15
CA ARG A 6 5.81 -2.37 0.20
C ARG A 6 6.07 -3.16 -1.07
N ALA A 7 5.10 -3.97 -1.46
CA ALA A 7 5.11 -4.73 -2.70
C ALA A 7 3.89 -4.35 -3.54
N GLY A 8 4.12 -4.01 -4.81
CA GLY A 8 3.06 -3.74 -5.78
C GLY A 8 3.20 -4.69 -6.96
N TYR A 9 2.07 -5.20 -7.45
CA TYR A 9 2.02 -6.05 -8.63
C TYR A 9 0.91 -5.59 -9.57
N THR A 10 1.30 -5.19 -10.78
CA THR A 10 0.35 -4.91 -11.87
C THR A 10 -0.03 -6.24 -12.51
N ALA A 11 -1.19 -6.77 -12.14
CA ALA A 11 -1.71 -8.01 -12.69
C ALA A 11 -2.14 -7.85 -14.15
N ASN A 12 -2.75 -6.70 -14.48
CA ASN A 12 -3.20 -6.36 -15.83
C ASN A 12 -3.21 -4.85 -16.02
N ARG A 13 -3.45 -4.38 -17.26
CA ARG A 13 -3.60 -2.94 -17.58
C ARG A 13 -4.66 -2.21 -16.73
N VAL A 14 -5.59 -2.97 -16.14
CA VAL A 14 -6.71 -2.48 -15.35
C VAL A 14 -6.64 -2.86 -13.88
N TRP A 15 -5.81 -3.82 -13.47
CA TRP A 15 -5.77 -4.31 -12.08
C TRP A 15 -4.37 -4.14 -11.50
N ASN A 16 -4.26 -3.34 -10.46
CA ASN A 16 -3.04 -3.16 -9.68
C ASN A 16 -3.28 -3.66 -8.26
N LEU A 17 -2.48 -4.63 -7.82
CA LEU A 17 -2.52 -5.17 -6.48
C LEU A 17 -1.38 -4.55 -5.68
N TYR A 18 -1.61 -4.26 -4.40
CA TYR A 18 -0.57 -3.79 -3.50
C TYR A 18 -0.69 -4.45 -2.13
N ALA A 19 0.46 -4.64 -1.51
CA ALA A 19 0.63 -5.16 -0.18
C ALA A 19 1.64 -4.28 0.56
N GLU A 20 1.26 -3.84 1.75
CA GLU A 20 2.09 -3.01 2.63
C GLU A 20 2.16 -3.69 3.99
N LEU A 21 3.38 -3.92 4.45
CA LEU A 21 3.71 -4.55 5.70
C LEU A 21 4.53 -3.54 6.49
N ASN A 22 3.93 -2.96 7.53
CA ASN A 22 4.58 -1.99 8.39
C ASN A 22 4.97 -2.63 9.71
N ASN A 23 6.07 -2.17 10.30
CA ASN A 23 6.55 -2.62 11.60
C ASN A 23 6.80 -4.13 11.69
N LEU A 24 7.29 -4.76 10.62
CA LEU A 24 7.50 -6.22 10.55
C LEU A 24 8.42 -6.77 11.64
N SER A 25 9.41 -5.99 12.05
CA SER A 25 10.36 -6.35 13.12
C SER A 25 9.74 -6.27 14.52
N GLY A 26 8.47 -5.88 14.67
CA GLY A 26 7.78 -5.86 15.97
C GLY A 26 8.36 -4.87 16.97
N SER A 27 9.12 -3.87 16.51
CA SER A 27 9.63 -2.81 17.38
C SER A 27 8.43 -2.01 17.89
N GLN A 28 8.09 -2.19 19.16
CA GLN A 28 7.13 -1.34 19.85
C GLN A 28 7.83 0.01 20.09
N TYR A 29 8.00 0.80 19.04
CA TYR A 29 8.57 2.12 19.18
C TYR A 29 7.50 3.04 19.75
N GLN A 30 7.82 3.63 20.90
CA GLN A 30 6.92 4.53 21.60
C GLN A 30 6.97 5.89 20.90
N ARG A 31 6.08 6.08 19.92
CA ARG A 31 6.04 7.30 19.11
C ARG A 31 5.77 8.56 19.95
N TRP A 32 5.02 8.40 21.06
CA TRP A 32 4.69 9.45 22.05
C TRP A 32 4.61 8.85 23.46
N TYR A 33 4.98 9.60 24.50
CA TYR A 33 4.93 9.14 25.91
C TYR A 33 3.51 8.70 26.28
N GLY A 34 3.34 7.42 26.62
CA GLY A 34 2.04 6.82 26.97
C GLY A 34 1.18 6.27 25.81
N TYR A 35 1.56 6.48 24.54
CA TYR A 35 0.83 5.93 23.38
C TYR A 35 1.68 4.92 22.60
N PRO A 36 1.63 3.62 22.97
CA PRO A 36 2.31 2.59 22.20
C PRO A 36 1.69 2.52 20.80
N GLN A 37 2.51 2.65 19.76
CA GLN A 37 2.06 2.40 18.40
C GLN A 37 1.69 0.92 18.27
N TRP A 38 0.55 0.65 17.61
CA TRP A 38 0.04 -0.69 17.40
C TRP A 38 1.03 -1.44 16.51
N GLY A 39 1.42 -2.66 16.91
CA GLY A 39 2.58 -3.39 16.40
C GLY A 39 2.61 -3.66 14.89
N ARG A 40 2.69 -4.93 14.49
CA ARG A 40 2.73 -5.29 13.05
C ARG A 40 1.42 -4.88 12.38
N GLN A 41 1.51 -4.11 11.29
CA GLN A 41 0.36 -3.72 10.47
C GLN A 41 0.51 -4.31 9.07
N ILE A 42 -0.58 -4.87 8.56
CA ILE A 42 -0.66 -5.48 7.23
C ILE A 42 -1.81 -4.82 6.50
N LEU A 43 -1.52 -4.22 5.35
CA LEU A 43 -2.50 -3.62 4.45
C LEU A 43 -2.41 -4.33 3.10
N LEU A 44 -3.55 -4.79 2.60
CA LEU A 44 -3.68 -5.41 1.29
C LEU A 44 -4.75 -4.65 0.52
N GLY A 45 -4.50 -4.35 -0.75
CA GLY A 45 -5.47 -3.66 -1.57
C GLY A 45 -5.34 -3.98 -3.05
N ALA A 46 -6.45 -3.71 -3.76
CA ALA A 46 -6.55 -3.84 -5.21
C ALA A 46 -7.13 -2.53 -5.75
N VAL A 47 -6.51 -2.02 -6.80
CA VAL A 47 -6.94 -0.84 -7.55
C VAL A 47 -7.39 -1.29 -8.92
N TYR A 48 -8.64 -0.96 -9.25
CA TYR A 48 -9.20 -1.16 -10.58
C TYR A 48 -9.18 0.16 -11.35
N SER A 49 -8.49 0.18 -12.49
CA SER A 49 -8.42 1.32 -13.39
C SER A 49 -9.31 1.09 -14.60
N PHE A 50 -10.43 1.82 -14.66
CA PHE A 50 -11.23 1.99 -15.87
C PHE A 50 -10.63 3.11 -16.70
N SER A 51 -9.55 2.81 -17.42
CA SER A 51 -9.15 3.70 -18.52
C SER A 51 -10.17 3.52 -19.63
N GLN A 52 -11.15 4.43 -19.66
CA GLN A 52 -11.93 4.66 -20.87
C GLN A 52 -10.95 5.22 -21.88
N ASP A 53 -10.48 4.35 -22.79
CA ASP A 53 -9.74 4.73 -23.97
C ASP A 53 -10.72 5.53 -24.85
N ASN A 54 -10.97 6.77 -24.43
CA ASN A 54 -11.72 7.74 -25.20
C ASN A 54 -10.64 8.48 -25.98
N PRO A 55 -10.37 8.13 -27.25
CA PRO A 55 -9.61 9.01 -28.10
C PRO A 55 -10.45 10.28 -28.19
N VAL A 56 -10.14 11.28 -27.36
CA VAL A 56 -10.60 12.64 -27.58
C VAL A 56 -9.94 13.04 -28.90
N LYS A 57 -10.60 12.71 -30.02
CA LYS A 57 -10.34 13.24 -31.34
C LYS A 57 -10.55 14.74 -31.18
N ARG A 58 -9.46 15.46 -30.92
CA ARG A 58 -9.40 16.90 -31.16
C ARG A 58 -9.51 17.06 -32.68
N GLN A 59 -10.71 17.44 -33.14
CA GLN A 59 -10.90 18.11 -34.42
C GLN A 59 -10.28 19.50 -34.35
#